data_AF-A0A317KTD2-F1
#
_entry.id   AF-A0A317KTD2-F1
#
_cell.length_a   1.000
_cell.length_b   1.000
_cell.length_c   1.000
_cell.angle_alpha   90.00
_cell.angle_beta   90.00
_cell.angle_gamma   90.00
#
_symmetry.space_group_name_H-M   'P 1'
#
loop_
_entity.id
_entity.type
_entity.pdbx_description
1 polymer ?
#
loop_
_entity_poly.entity_id
_entity_poly.type
_entity_poly.pdbx_seq_one_letter_code
_entity_poly.pdbx_strand_id
1 'polypeptide(L)'
;MSYPPHSAYPPPVPGAVTPMVYPHPIQPPPGYSVLAVTVNRGPYIVPVPATGKLKIDGQTVPIPGEGTWHMVIAPGPHDVRYTDFMGVPLVTTALAAHPGAAHHLSFRFGAWRNRVHDGHGTDVTKFGLWSNYTILLLVFAVVGVVCCGLLAPLATS
;
A
#
# COMPACT_ATOMS: atom_id res chain seq x y z
N MET A 1 33.21 -31.91 11.51
CA MET A 1 32.05 -31.47 10.72
C MET A 1 32.44 -30.20 10.01
N SER A 2 32.65 -30.28 8.69
CA SER A 2 33.08 -29.16 7.86
C SER A 2 31.83 -28.52 7.24
N TYR A 3 31.59 -27.24 7.51
CA TYR A 3 30.51 -26.49 6.87
C TYR A 3 30.83 -26.26 5.38
N PRO A 4 29.84 -26.33 4.48
CA PRO A 4 30.04 -25.96 3.08
C PRO A 4 30.30 -24.45 2.97
N PRO A 5 31.09 -24.00 1.98
CA PRO A 5 31.47 -22.60 1.84
C PRO A 5 30.23 -21.77 1.48
N HIS A 6 30.04 -20.68 2.21
CA HIS A 6 29.02 -19.68 1.90
C HIS A 6 29.26 -19.13 0.49
N SER A 7 28.29 -19.32 -0.41
CA SER A 7 28.23 -18.63 -1.68
C SER A 7 28.25 -17.13 -1.41
N ALA A 8 29.30 -16.43 -1.86
CA ALA A 8 29.38 -14.99 -1.80
C ALA A 8 28.17 -14.40 -2.53
N TYR A 9 27.31 -13.70 -1.80
CA TYR A 9 26.26 -12.89 -2.40
C TYR A 9 26.92 -11.85 -3.30
N PRO A 10 26.47 -11.68 -4.57
CA PRO A 10 26.96 -10.59 -5.39
C PRO A 10 26.60 -9.25 -4.73
N PRO A 11 27.48 -8.24 -4.80
CA PRO A 11 27.21 -6.93 -4.23
C PRO A 11 25.95 -6.33 -4.86
N PRO A 12 25.08 -5.69 -4.07
CA PRO A 12 23.82 -5.19 -4.59
C PRO A 12 24.05 -4.00 -5.52
N VAL A 13 23.54 -4.12 -6.73
CA VAL A 13 23.46 -3.05 -7.72
C VAL A 13 22.46 -2.00 -7.17
N PRO A 14 22.77 -0.69 -7.19
CA PRO A 14 21.79 0.35 -6.88
C PRO A 14 20.82 0.47 -8.06
N GLY A 15 19.90 -0.47 -8.15
CA GLY A 15 18.79 -0.49 -9.09
C GLY A 15 17.49 -0.72 -8.33
N ALA A 16 16.38 -0.23 -8.87
CA ALA A 16 15.04 -0.42 -8.32
C ALA A 16 14.80 -1.92 -8.05
N VAL A 17 14.97 -2.32 -6.80
CA VAL A 17 14.67 -3.68 -6.35
C VAL A 17 13.16 -3.79 -6.37
N THR A 18 12.60 -4.56 -7.30
CA THR A 18 11.19 -4.95 -7.20
C THR A 18 11.06 -5.72 -5.89
N PRO A 19 10.34 -5.20 -4.88
CA PRO A 19 10.31 -5.82 -3.57
C PRO A 19 9.66 -7.20 -3.69
N MET A 20 10.43 -8.24 -3.35
CA MET A 20 9.94 -9.62 -3.33
C MET A 20 9.01 -9.77 -2.12
N VAL A 21 7.80 -10.29 -2.34
CA VAL A 21 6.72 -10.32 -1.34
C VAL A 21 6.56 -11.72 -0.77
N TYR A 22 6.53 -11.82 0.56
CA TYR A 22 6.41 -13.08 1.31
C TYR A 22 5.18 -13.07 2.23
N PRO A 23 4.43 -14.19 2.30
CA PRO A 23 3.28 -14.32 3.20
C PRO A 23 3.68 -14.58 4.65
N HIS A 24 4.91 -15.03 4.89
CA HIS A 24 5.44 -15.30 6.23
C HIS A 24 6.57 -14.31 6.57
N PRO A 25 6.86 -14.11 7.87
CA PRO A 25 8.01 -13.32 8.29
C PRO A 25 9.30 -13.84 7.66
N ILE A 26 10.19 -12.90 7.33
CA ILE A 26 11.53 -13.18 6.82
C ILE A 26 12.55 -12.41 7.64
N GLN A 27 13.76 -12.97 7.76
CA GLN A 27 14.87 -12.24 8.37
C GLN A 27 15.44 -11.23 7.37
N PRO A 28 15.79 -10.00 7.83
CA PRO A 28 16.45 -9.02 6.98
C PRO A 28 17.77 -9.54 6.41
N PRO A 29 17.96 -9.54 5.08
CA PRO A 29 19.25 -9.86 4.49
C PRO A 29 20.31 -8.82 4.92
N PRO A 30 21.61 -9.19 4.95
CA PRO A 30 22.68 -8.26 5.26
C PRO A 30 22.63 -7.01 4.37
N GLY A 31 22.65 -5.82 4.98
CA GLY A 31 22.59 -4.54 4.27
C GLY A 31 21.19 -4.09 3.84
N TYR A 32 20.16 -4.90 4.07
CA TYR A 32 18.77 -4.60 3.74
C TYR A 32 17.89 -4.51 4.98
N SER A 33 16.66 -4.06 4.80
CA SER A 33 15.63 -4.12 5.84
C SER A 33 14.41 -4.87 5.33
N VAL A 34 13.52 -5.24 6.25
CA VAL A 34 12.23 -5.84 5.92
C VAL A 34 11.15 -4.85 6.23
N LEU A 35 10.21 -4.68 5.30
CA LEU A 35 8.98 -3.96 5.52
C LEU A 35 7.82 -4.96 5.60
N ALA A 36 7.16 -5.01 6.75
CA ALA A 36 5.94 -5.74 6.98
C ALA A 36 4.74 -4.80 6.82
N VAL A 37 3.97 -4.97 5.75
CA VAL A 37 2.75 -4.21 5.49
C VAL A 37 1.54 -5.06 5.82
N THR A 38 0.75 -4.61 6.77
CA THR A 38 -0.57 -5.17 7.05
C THR A 38 -1.63 -4.32 6.37
N VAL A 39 -2.43 -4.95 5.52
CA VAL A 39 -3.58 -4.34 4.85
C VAL A 39 -4.84 -4.88 5.52
N ASN A 40 -5.55 -4.01 6.24
CA ASN A 40 -6.83 -4.33 6.85
C ASN A 40 -7.93 -3.48 6.21
N ARG A 41 -8.78 -4.14 5.40
CA ARG A 41 -9.95 -3.51 4.79
C ARG A 41 -11.25 -3.80 5.53
N GLY A 42 -11.17 -4.54 6.65
CA GLY A 42 -12.21 -4.75 7.65
C GLY A 42 -13.60 -5.13 7.15
N PRO A 43 -14.56 -5.31 8.07
CA PRO A 43 -15.97 -5.18 7.80
C PRO A 43 -16.36 -3.71 8.00
N TYR A 44 -15.93 -2.82 7.10
CA TYR A 44 -16.22 -1.40 7.22
C TYR A 44 -17.49 -1.02 6.45
N ILE A 45 -18.23 -0.02 6.96
CA ILE A 45 -19.45 0.51 6.31
C ILE A 45 -19.14 0.97 4.88
N VAL A 46 -17.95 1.54 4.66
CA VAL A 46 -17.46 1.86 3.32
C VAL A 46 -16.27 0.97 2.99
N PRO A 47 -16.44 -0.03 2.11
CA PRO A 47 -15.35 -0.91 1.72
C PRO A 47 -14.33 -0.13 0.88
N VAL A 48 -13.05 -0.37 1.14
CA VAL A 48 -12.00 0.09 0.23
C VAL A 48 -11.87 -0.90 -0.93
N PRO A 49 -11.77 -0.42 -2.19
CA PRO A 49 -11.74 -1.30 -3.35
C PRO A 49 -10.64 -2.33 -3.25
N ALA A 50 -10.97 -3.58 -3.61
CA ALA A 50 -9.98 -4.66 -3.61
C ALA A 50 -8.83 -4.43 -4.61
N THR A 51 -9.08 -3.54 -5.57
CA THR A 51 -8.17 -3.11 -6.65
C THR A 51 -7.11 -2.11 -6.21
N GLY A 52 -7.12 -1.65 -4.95
CA GLY A 52 -6.12 -0.70 -4.47
C GLY A 52 -4.72 -1.30 -4.40
N LYS A 53 -3.71 -0.50 -4.75
CA LYS A 53 -2.31 -0.91 -4.95
C LYS A 53 -1.40 -0.30 -3.90
N LEU A 54 -0.53 -1.12 -3.31
CA LEU A 54 0.61 -0.67 -2.53
C LEU A 54 1.70 -0.14 -3.47
N LYS A 55 2.29 1.01 -3.12
CA LYS A 55 3.43 1.59 -3.81
C LYS A 55 4.53 1.95 -2.82
N ILE A 56 5.78 1.67 -3.21
CA ILE A 56 6.99 2.08 -2.51
C ILE A 56 7.83 2.86 -3.52
N ASP A 57 8.15 4.11 -3.21
CA ASP A 57 8.90 5.03 -4.08
C ASP A 57 8.28 5.13 -5.49
N GLY A 58 6.94 5.12 -5.54
CA GLY A 58 6.17 5.14 -6.79
C GLY A 58 6.05 3.80 -7.52
N GLN A 59 6.86 2.80 -7.16
CA GLN A 59 6.80 1.45 -7.75
C GLN A 59 5.69 0.62 -7.13
N THR A 60 4.91 -0.07 -7.96
CA THR A 60 3.80 -0.91 -7.48
C THR A 60 4.35 -2.21 -6.90
N VAL A 61 3.92 -2.54 -5.69
CA VAL A 61 4.26 -3.79 -5.01
C VAL A 61 3.10 -4.77 -5.16
N PRO A 62 3.31 -5.94 -5.78
CA PRO A 62 2.24 -6.90 -6.02
C PRO A 62 1.92 -7.68 -4.74
N ILE A 63 1.05 -7.13 -3.91
CA ILE A 63 0.49 -7.84 -2.76
C ILE A 63 -0.81 -8.56 -3.14
N PRO A 64 -1.02 -9.84 -2.74
CA PRO A 64 -2.20 -10.61 -3.11
C PRO A 64 -3.54 -10.07 -2.56
N GLY A 65 -3.51 -9.20 -1.55
CA GLY A 65 -4.73 -8.63 -0.98
C GLY A 65 -4.56 -8.25 0.49
N GLU A 66 -5.60 -8.51 1.28
CA GLU A 66 -5.59 -8.30 2.73
C GLU A 66 -4.62 -9.25 3.45
N GLY A 67 -4.23 -8.86 4.65
CA GLY A 67 -3.27 -9.61 5.47
C GLY A 67 -1.93 -8.89 5.59
N THR A 68 -0.94 -9.61 6.13
CA THR A 68 0.40 -9.09 6.37
C THR A 68 1.36 -9.65 5.35
N TRP A 69 2.09 -8.76 4.69
CA TRP A 69 3.05 -9.07 3.64
C TRP A 69 4.41 -8.54 4.00
N HIS A 70 5.45 -9.37 3.85
CA HIS A 70 6.81 -9.02 4.20
C HIS A 70 7.60 -8.82 2.92
N MET A 71 8.39 -7.76 2.85
CA MET A 71 9.16 -7.44 1.66
C MET A 71 10.53 -6.88 1.99
N VAL A 72 11.53 -7.23 1.18
CA VAL A 72 12.89 -6.70 1.34
C VAL A 72 12.94 -5.32 0.69
N ILE A 73 13.41 -4.33 1.43
CA ILE A 73 13.61 -2.96 0.93
C ILE A 73 15.03 -2.48 1.24
N ALA A 74 15.52 -1.56 0.42
CA ALA A 74 16.80 -0.91 0.65
C ALA A 74 16.79 -0.16 1.99
N PRO A 75 17.95 0.14 2.58
CA PRO A 75 18.02 1.05 3.70
C PRO A 75 17.84 2.50 3.24
N GLY A 76 17.30 3.35 4.12
CA GLY A 76 17.10 4.77 3.87
C GLY A 76 15.63 5.21 3.84
N PRO A 77 15.36 6.44 3.40
CA PRO A 77 14.01 6.99 3.35
C PRO A 77 13.20 6.38 2.20
N HIS A 78 11.98 5.96 2.50
CA HIS A 78 11.00 5.45 1.54
C HIS A 78 9.68 6.18 1.66
N ASP A 79 9.06 6.45 0.51
CA ASP A 79 7.69 6.93 0.43
C ASP A 79 6.75 5.74 0.18
N VAL A 80 5.87 5.49 1.13
CA VAL A 80 4.96 4.34 1.09
C VAL A 80 3.54 4.84 0.95
N ARG A 81 2.85 4.38 -0.09
CA ARG A 81 1.49 4.83 -0.42
C ARG A 81 0.58 3.65 -0.71
N TYR A 82 -0.67 3.79 -0.32
CA TYR A 82 -1.75 2.94 -0.80
C TYR A 82 -2.63 3.77 -1.73
N THR A 83 -2.83 3.28 -2.95
CA THR A 83 -3.54 4.00 -4.02
C THR A 83 -4.78 3.22 -4.46
N ASP A 84 -5.76 3.90 -5.04
CA ASP A 84 -6.86 3.24 -5.74
C ASP A 84 -6.44 2.69 -7.11
N PHE A 85 -7.40 2.15 -7.86
CA PHE A 85 -7.14 1.60 -9.20
C PHE A 85 -6.72 2.66 -10.24
N MET A 86 -7.05 3.94 -10.01
CA MET A 86 -6.67 5.08 -10.85
C MET A 86 -5.32 5.69 -10.42
N GLY A 87 -4.74 5.23 -9.31
CA GLY A 87 -3.49 5.74 -8.77
C GLY A 87 -3.65 6.93 -7.81
N VAL A 88 -4.89 7.29 -7.44
CA VAL A 88 -5.15 8.34 -6.45
C VAL A 88 -4.72 7.84 -5.07
N PRO A 89 -3.93 8.60 -4.29
CA PRO A 89 -3.51 8.19 -2.97
C PRO A 89 -4.71 8.11 -2.02
N LEU A 90 -4.93 6.93 -1.44
CA LEU A 90 -5.86 6.71 -0.33
C LEU A 90 -5.17 7.01 1.01
N VAL A 91 -3.92 6.58 1.15
CA VAL A 91 -3.04 6.86 2.30
C VAL A 91 -1.61 7.04 1.82
N THR A 92 -0.88 7.97 2.44
CA THR A 92 0.58 8.09 2.29
C THR A 92 1.28 8.17 3.64
N THR A 93 2.51 7.67 3.68
CA THR A 93 3.42 7.77 4.83
C THR A 93 4.87 7.76 4.34
N ALA A 94 5.80 8.08 5.22
CA ALA A 94 7.22 7.88 4.96
C ALA A 94 7.83 7.01 6.05
N LEU A 95 8.78 6.17 5.63
CA LEU A 95 9.51 5.24 6.48
C LEU A 95 11.01 5.49 6.32
N ALA A 96 11.75 5.51 7.42
CA ALA A 96 13.21 5.46 7.40
C ALA A 96 13.67 4.03 7.73
N ALA A 97 14.01 3.28 6.70
CA ALA A 97 14.41 1.88 6.78
C ALA A 97 15.84 1.74 7.31
N HIS A 98 15.98 1.12 8.48
CA HIS A 98 17.27 0.79 9.08
C HIS A 98 17.71 -0.63 8.67
N PRO A 99 18.97 -0.81 8.22
CA PRO A 99 19.50 -2.13 7.87
C PRO A 99 19.39 -3.11 9.05
N GLY A 100 19.07 -4.38 8.76
CA GLY A 100 18.94 -5.42 9.78
C GLY A 100 17.66 -5.36 10.62
N ALA A 101 16.79 -4.37 10.40
CA ALA A 101 15.54 -4.21 11.13
C ALA A 101 14.31 -4.60 10.29
N ALA A 102 13.24 -4.99 10.99
CA ALA A 102 11.91 -5.13 10.43
C ALA A 102 11.05 -3.93 10.82
N HIS A 103 10.46 -3.26 9.82
CA HIS A 103 9.58 -2.11 9.99
C HIS A 103 8.16 -2.54 9.71
N HIS A 104 7.22 -2.12 10.53
CA HIS A 104 5.81 -2.51 10.41
C HIS A 104 4.96 -1.31 10.04
N LEU A 105 4.09 -1.48 9.04
CA LEU A 105 3.07 -0.49 8.66
C LEU A 105 1.70 -1.18 8.57
N SER A 106 0.74 -0.70 9.36
CA SER A 106 -0.64 -1.20 9.38
C SER A 106 -1.56 -0.18 8.72
N PHE A 107 -1.97 -0.46 7.49
CA PHE A 107 -2.98 0.30 6.76
C PHE A 107 -4.38 -0.11 7.21
N ARG A 108 -5.10 0.86 7.77
CA ARG A 108 -6.47 0.69 8.25
C ARG A 108 -7.40 1.57 7.44
N PHE A 109 -8.32 0.92 6.76
CA PHE A 109 -9.28 1.57 5.87
C PHE A 109 -10.65 1.76 6.55
N GLY A 110 -11.59 2.47 5.92
CA GLY A 110 -13.02 2.29 6.19
C GLY A 110 -13.61 2.77 7.53
N ALA A 111 -12.84 3.41 8.42
CA ALA A 111 -13.40 4.14 9.57
C ALA A 111 -14.02 5.48 9.12
N TRP A 112 -13.29 6.58 9.31
CA TRP A 112 -13.69 7.93 8.85
C TRP A 112 -12.67 8.50 7.87
N ARG A 113 -11.40 8.41 8.26
CA ARG A 113 -10.23 8.63 7.42
C ARG A 113 -9.42 7.36 7.36
N ASN A 114 -8.84 7.10 6.20
CA ASN A 114 -7.85 6.04 6.06
C ASN A 114 -6.57 6.45 6.80
N ARG A 115 -5.97 5.49 7.52
CA ARG A 115 -4.82 5.72 8.40
C ARG A 115 -3.77 4.64 8.21
N VAL A 116 -2.53 4.96 8.57
CA VAL A 116 -1.43 4.01 8.67
C VAL A 116 -0.71 4.19 10.00
N HIS A 117 -0.44 3.06 10.66
CA HIS A 117 0.20 3.01 11.96
C HIS A 117 1.51 2.23 11.89
N ASP A 118 2.47 2.57 12.72
CA ASP A 118 3.70 1.80 12.87
C ASP A 118 3.51 0.54 13.74
N GLY A 119 4.60 -0.21 13.97
CA GLY A 119 4.59 -1.41 14.84
C GLY A 119 4.25 -1.14 16.31
N HIS A 120 4.35 0.11 16.76
CA HIS A 120 4.00 0.52 18.12
C HIS A 120 2.56 1.05 18.22
N GLY A 121 1.83 1.12 17.10
CA GLY A 121 0.48 1.67 17.03
C GLY A 121 0.43 3.19 16.90
N THR A 122 1.55 3.86 16.64
CA THR A 122 1.61 5.31 16.41
C THR A 122 1.04 5.65 15.03
N ASP A 123 0.17 6.67 14.94
CA ASP A 123 -0.30 7.18 13.64
C ASP A 123 0.85 7.88 12.90
N VAL A 124 1.27 7.29 11.77
CA VAL A 124 2.35 7.80 10.90
C VAL A 124 1.80 8.29 9.56
N THR A 125 0.50 8.59 9.49
CA THR A 125 -0.18 9.07 8.29
C THR A 125 0.29 10.47 7.91
N LYS A 126 0.83 10.63 6.69
CA LYS A 126 1.09 11.95 6.10
C LYS A 126 -0.15 12.49 5.38
N PHE A 127 -0.85 11.63 4.67
CA PHE A 127 -2.12 11.94 4.02
C PHE A 127 -3.08 10.77 4.18
N GLY A 128 -4.33 11.06 4.51
CA GLY A 128 -5.40 10.07 4.65
C GLY A 128 -6.67 10.59 3.99
N LEU A 129 -7.04 9.97 2.87
CA LEU A 129 -8.30 10.24 2.20
C LEU A 129 -9.46 9.78 3.08
N TRP A 130 -10.60 10.43 2.92
CA TRP A 130 -11.82 10.03 3.60
C TRP A 130 -12.34 8.71 3.05
N SER A 131 -12.81 7.85 3.96
CA SER A 131 -13.26 6.50 3.60
C SER A 131 -14.47 6.53 2.67
N ASN A 132 -15.30 7.58 2.71
CA ASN A 132 -16.48 7.75 1.86
C ASN A 132 -16.19 8.37 0.47
N TYR A 133 -14.93 8.60 0.11
CA TYR A 133 -14.58 9.16 -1.20
C TYR A 133 -15.13 8.31 -2.37
N THR A 134 -15.12 6.98 -2.25
CA THR A 134 -15.70 6.08 -3.26
C THR A 134 -17.21 6.29 -3.43
N ILE A 135 -17.94 6.60 -2.35
CA ILE A 135 -19.39 6.91 -2.41
C ILE A 135 -19.60 8.19 -3.20
N LEU A 136 -18.83 9.24 -2.91
CA LEU A 136 -18.89 10.50 -3.64
C LEU A 136 -18.66 10.30 -5.15
N LEU A 137 -17.65 9.51 -5.52
CA LEU A 137 -17.40 9.17 -6.93
C LEU A 137 -18.57 8.43 -7.58
N LEU A 138 -19.17 7.46 -6.89
CA LEU A 138 -20.33 6.72 -7.41
C LEU A 138 -21.54 7.63 -7.60
N VAL A 139 -21.82 8.52 -6.64
CA VAL A 139 -22.91 9.51 -6.76
C VAL A 139 -22.69 10.41 -7.97
N PHE A 140 -21.48 10.96 -8.15
CA PHE A 140 -21.18 11.79 -9.32
C PHE A 140 -21.31 11.02 -10.64
N ALA A 141 -20.86 9.77 -10.69
CA ALA A 141 -21.00 8.93 -11.88
C ALA A 141 -22.49 8.68 -12.22
N VAL A 142 -23.30 8.29 -11.23
CA VAL A 142 -24.74 8.04 -11.41
C VAL A 142 -25.45 9.32 -11.83
N VAL A 143 -25.21 10.45 -11.14
CA VAL A 143 -25.83 11.74 -11.49
C VAL A 143 -25.41 12.18 -12.90
N GLY A 144 -24.13 12.03 -13.26
CA GLY A 144 -23.66 12.34 -14.61
C GLY A 144 -24.34 11.49 -15.68
N VAL A 145 -24.49 10.17 -15.45
CA VAL A 145 -25.20 9.28 -16.36
C VAL A 145 -26.69 9.64 -16.46
N VAL A 146 -27.35 9.96 -15.34
CA VAL A 146 -28.77 10.34 -15.34
C VAL A 146 -28.99 11.69 -16.03
N CYS A 147 -28.23 12.71 -15.65
CA CYS A 147 -28.38 14.06 -16.19
C CYS A 147 -27.94 14.16 -17.65
N CYS A 148 -26.81 13.55 -18.03
CA CYS A 148 -26.26 13.69 -19.38
C CYS A 148 -26.63 12.54 -20.32
N GLY A 149 -26.97 11.36 -19.80
CA GLY A 149 -27.30 10.18 -20.60
C GLY A 149 -28.79 9.88 -20.72
N LEU A 150 -29.59 10.09 -19.66
CA LEU A 150 -31.04 9.79 -19.67
C LEU A 150 -31.91 11.02 -19.95
N LEU A 151 -31.55 12.19 -19.43
CA LEU A 151 -32.36 13.42 -19.60
C LEU A 151 -32.02 14.21 -20.88
N ALA A 152 -30.79 14.10 -21.40
CA ALA A 152 -30.41 14.75 -22.66
C ALA A 152 -31.26 14.32 -23.88
N PRO A 153 -31.56 13.02 -24.10
CA PRO A 153 -32.44 12.62 -25.21
C PRO A 153 -33.92 12.98 -25.00
N LEU A 154 -34.35 13.26 -23.76
CA LEU A 154 -35.72 13.71 -23.45
C LEU A 154 -35.89 15.23 -23.63
N ALA A 155 -34.81 16.00 -23.58
CA ALA A 155 -34.83 17.45 -23.75
C ALA A 155 -34.82 17.92 -25.22
N THR A 156 -34.56 17.01 -26.16
CA THR A 156 -34.55 17.28 -27.61
C THR A 156 -35.79 16.75 -28.35
N SER A 157 -36.83 16.34 -27.62
CA SER A 157 -38.14 15.93 -28.16
C SER A 157 -39.20 17.01 -28.02
#